data_AF-A0A949I3R8-F1
#
_entry.id   AF-A0A949I3R8-F1
#
_cell.length_a   1.000
_cell.length_b   1.000
_cell.length_c   1.000
_cell.angle_alpha   90.00
_cell.angle_beta   90.00
_cell.angle_gamma   90.00
#
_symmetry.space_group_name_H-M   'P 1'
#
loop_
_entity.id
_entity.type
_entity.pdbx_description
1 polymer ?
#
loop_
_entity_poly.entity_id
_entity_poly.type
_entity_poly.pdbx_seq_one_letter_code
_entity_poly.pdbx_strand_id
1 'polypeptide(L)'
;MSADTLLLHDDILPESFIGTYYDGQSSLARPVSTVLMGAHVALFGEGWTRRVPVNEIRVSEPLERAPVVLRISDGSVCELPASPLLLGRLRQSGLKPTVFSVWQGDMRLVLLTLAFLAAMIAVLYLYALPLVAQVGAAAVPPQVKARIGKATLAALDARWFAPTRLPTAQQQAIAQRFDELSAASTGKPLARLELRAVRQGPDGAPLIGPNAFALPGRTVVLTDAMVAELRGDLDALSGVLAHELGHVLMDHPMQSLIHASAGTGLSALLLGDLPGLVATAPALLVQLRYGRAAEQEADTFAHDLLCIYGLQPSRLADVLLAPKGASDSALPTFLRSHPPNAERAALLRRDCALG
;
A
#
# COMPACT_ATOMS: atom_id res chain seq x y z
N MET A 1 -39.49 12.17 85.87
CA MET A 1 -40.42 11.98 84.75
C MET A 1 -39.60 11.95 83.47
N SER A 2 -39.65 10.79 82.82
CA SER A 2 -39.10 10.34 81.52
C SER A 2 -38.02 11.16 80.82
N ALA A 3 -36.83 10.57 80.75
CA ALA A 3 -35.90 10.71 79.63
C ALA A 3 -35.94 9.37 78.88
N ASP A 4 -36.52 9.34 77.69
CA ASP A 4 -36.41 8.19 76.78
C ASP A 4 -36.02 8.66 75.38
N THR A 5 -34.73 8.44 75.14
CA THR A 5 -34.01 8.25 73.89
C THR A 5 -34.83 7.51 72.83
N LEU A 6 -35.05 8.15 71.68
CA LEU A 6 -35.27 7.45 70.43
C LEU A 6 -34.29 7.99 69.39
N LEU A 7 -33.34 7.11 69.09
CA LEU A 7 -32.21 7.26 68.20
C LEU A 7 -32.64 7.78 66.83
N LEU A 8 -32.16 8.98 66.47
CA LEU A 8 -31.92 9.37 65.09
C LEU A 8 -30.88 8.38 64.52
N HIS A 9 -31.36 7.31 63.90
CA HIS A 9 -30.55 6.58 62.91
C HIS A 9 -30.45 7.49 61.69
N ASP A 10 -29.21 7.80 61.29
CA ASP A 10 -28.86 8.32 59.97
C ASP A 10 -29.29 7.30 58.89
N ASP A 11 -30.59 7.23 58.62
CA ASP A 11 -31.12 6.53 57.47
C ASP A 11 -30.87 7.38 56.23
N ILE A 12 -29.87 6.97 55.47
CA ILE A 12 -29.62 7.38 54.09
C ILE A 12 -30.97 7.29 53.36
N LEU A 13 -31.63 8.42 53.10
CA LEU A 13 -32.81 8.45 52.25
C LEU A 13 -32.44 7.74 50.94
N PRO A 14 -33.15 6.68 50.55
CA PRO A 14 -32.85 6.00 49.30
C PRO A 14 -32.94 7.02 48.16
N GLU A 15 -31.87 7.17 47.38
CA GLU A 15 -31.88 8.07 46.22
C GLU A 15 -33.01 7.66 45.27
N SER A 16 -33.99 8.55 45.12
CA SER A 16 -35.17 8.33 44.29
C SER A 16 -34.98 8.97 42.92
N PHE A 17 -35.25 8.22 41.86
CA PHE A 17 -35.19 8.67 40.47
C PHE A 17 -36.60 8.86 39.93
N ILE A 18 -36.91 10.05 39.43
CA ILE A 18 -38.21 10.34 38.82
C ILE A 18 -38.19 9.84 37.37
N GLY A 19 -39.22 9.09 37.00
CA GLY A 19 -39.39 8.55 35.66
C GLY A 19 -40.85 8.42 35.25
N THR A 20 -41.04 7.71 34.15
CA THR A 20 -42.36 7.45 33.56
C THR A 20 -42.60 5.95 33.52
N TYR A 21 -43.72 5.50 34.08
CA TYR A 21 -44.16 4.11 34.08
C TYR A 21 -45.27 3.89 33.04
N TYR A 22 -45.16 2.76 32.34
CA TYR A 22 -46.13 2.23 31.39
C TYR A 22 -46.53 0.82 31.83
N ASP A 23 -47.83 0.56 31.93
CA ASP A 23 -48.36 -0.71 32.44
C ASP A 23 -48.35 -1.86 31.41
N GLY A 24 -47.92 -1.59 30.18
CA GLY A 24 -47.84 -2.59 29.09
C GLY A 24 -49.20 -2.97 28.48
N GLN A 25 -50.30 -2.45 29.03
CA GLN A 25 -51.67 -2.67 28.54
C GLN A 25 -52.27 -1.40 27.93
N SER A 26 -51.80 -0.22 28.37
CA SER A 26 -52.18 1.09 27.88
C SER A 26 -50.94 1.96 27.60
N SER A 27 -51.05 2.87 26.64
CA SER A 27 -49.98 3.84 26.34
C SER A 27 -49.96 5.05 27.31
N LEU A 28 -50.64 4.95 28.45
CA LEU A 28 -50.80 6.07 29.38
C LEU A 28 -49.57 6.19 30.27
N ALA A 29 -48.82 7.27 30.08
CA ALA A 29 -47.65 7.63 30.87
C ALA A 29 -48.05 8.02 32.30
N ARG A 30 -47.52 7.29 33.31
CA ARG A 30 -47.75 7.61 34.73
C ARG A 30 -46.44 8.05 35.37
N PRO A 31 -46.38 9.21 36.05
CA PRO A 31 -45.18 9.60 36.77
C PRO A 31 -44.91 8.61 37.91
N VAL A 32 -43.65 8.18 38.03
CA VAL A 32 -43.22 7.21 39.04
C VAL A 32 -41.92 7.67 39.68
N SER A 33 -41.82 7.49 41.00
CA SER A 33 -40.56 7.61 41.73
C SER A 33 -39.96 6.22 41.91
N THR A 34 -38.73 6.03 41.46
CA THR A 34 -38.05 4.74 41.43
C THR A 34 -36.90 4.72 42.42
N VAL A 35 -36.88 3.72 43.30
CA VAL A 35 -35.82 3.51 44.28
C VAL A 35 -35.17 2.15 44.04
N LEU A 36 -33.85 2.15 43.85
CA LEU A 36 -33.05 0.92 43.70
C LEU A 36 -32.56 0.45 45.08
N MET A 37 -33.09 -0.68 45.55
CA MET A 37 -32.78 -1.27 46.85
C MET A 37 -32.10 -2.63 46.67
N GLY A 38 -30.79 -2.63 46.39
CA GLY A 38 -30.00 -3.86 46.28
C GLY A 38 -30.57 -4.84 45.25
N ALA A 39 -31.28 -5.87 45.75
CA ALA A 39 -31.91 -6.93 44.97
C ALA A 39 -33.33 -6.62 44.45
N HIS A 40 -33.92 -5.46 44.79
CA HIS A 40 -35.25 -5.05 44.36
C HIS A 40 -35.26 -3.62 43.83
N VAL A 41 -36.15 -3.34 42.87
CA VAL A 41 -36.52 -2.00 42.43
C VAL A 41 -37.92 -1.72 42.94
N ALA A 42 -38.06 -0.64 43.72
CA ALA A 42 -39.34 -0.15 44.21
C ALA A 42 -39.83 1.01 43.34
N LEU A 43 -41.03 0.90 42.82
CA LEU A 43 -41.74 1.90 42.03
C LEU A 43 -42.88 2.48 42.88
N PHE A 44 -42.90 3.80 43.04
CA PHE A 44 -43.90 4.54 43.78
C PHE A 44 -44.68 5.43 42.81
N GLY A 45 -45.95 5.12 42.60
CA GLY A 45 -46.87 5.96 41.84
C GLY A 45 -47.96 6.54 42.74
N GLU A 46 -48.83 7.36 42.17
CA GLU A 46 -49.92 8.00 42.90
C GLU A 46 -50.89 6.94 43.46
N GLY A 47 -50.80 6.69 44.78
CA GLY A 47 -51.64 5.72 45.49
C GLY A 47 -51.25 4.24 45.34
N TRP A 48 -50.11 3.92 44.70
CA TRP A 48 -49.64 2.54 44.58
C TRP A 48 -48.13 2.41 44.76
N THR A 49 -47.70 1.24 45.23
CA THR A 49 -46.28 0.90 45.37
C THR A 49 -46.07 -0.52 44.84
N ARG A 50 -45.02 -0.70 44.04
CA ARG A 50 -44.67 -1.99 43.47
C ARG A 50 -43.20 -2.29 43.75
N ARG A 51 -42.91 -3.53 44.15
CA ARG A 51 -41.53 -4.03 44.31
C ARG A 51 -41.30 -5.11 43.27
N VAL A 52 -40.23 -4.96 42.49
CA VAL A 52 -39.85 -5.90 41.43
C VAL A 52 -38.44 -6.41 41.74
N PRO A 53 -38.21 -7.73 41.78
CA PRO A 53 -36.88 -8.25 42.00
C PRO A 53 -36.01 -7.99 40.76
N VAL A 54 -34.73 -7.70 40.98
CA VAL A 54 -33.80 -7.27 39.92
C VAL A 54 -33.62 -8.33 38.83
N ASN A 55 -33.82 -9.61 39.13
CA ASN A 55 -33.77 -10.72 38.16
C ASN A 55 -34.92 -10.71 37.13
N GLU A 56 -36.03 -10.02 37.42
CA GLU A 56 -37.18 -9.84 36.53
C GLU A 56 -37.06 -8.57 35.69
N ILE A 57 -35.97 -7.81 35.84
CA ILE A 57 -35.75 -6.54 35.15
C ILE A 57 -34.67 -6.69 34.10
N ARG A 58 -35.01 -6.32 32.86
CA ARG A 58 -34.05 -6.16 31.76
C ARG A 58 -33.89 -4.67 31.47
N VAL A 59 -32.67 -4.19 31.56
CA VAL A 59 -32.33 -2.79 31.27
C VAL A 59 -32.01 -2.66 29.79
N SER A 60 -32.65 -1.74 29.09
CA SER A 60 -32.28 -1.36 27.73
C SER A 60 -30.95 -0.62 27.73
N GLU A 61 -30.21 -0.71 26.64
CA GLU A 61 -28.93 -0.01 26.50
C GLU A 61 -29.12 1.50 26.62
N PRO A 62 -28.46 2.17 27.58
CA PRO A 62 -28.44 3.62 27.62
C PRO A 62 -27.52 4.11 26.50
N LEU A 63 -28.06 4.76 25.47
CA LEU A 63 -27.27 5.70 24.68
C LEU A 63 -27.03 6.95 25.55
N GLU A 64 -25.89 7.64 25.40
CA GLU A 64 -25.42 8.73 26.28
C GLU A 64 -26.45 9.84 26.61
N ARG A 65 -27.54 9.97 25.83
CA ARG A 65 -28.63 10.93 26.02
C ARG A 65 -30.03 10.32 25.98
N ALA A 66 -30.16 9.00 25.81
CA ALA A 66 -31.44 8.33 25.78
C ALA A 66 -31.88 7.94 27.20
N PRO A 67 -33.19 7.91 27.49
CA PRO A 67 -33.68 7.42 28.78
C PRO A 67 -33.28 5.95 28.98
N VAL A 68 -32.95 5.60 30.21
CA VAL A 68 -32.76 4.22 30.65
C VAL A 68 -34.13 3.56 30.76
N VAL A 69 -34.38 2.52 29.96
CA VAL A 69 -35.66 1.82 29.98
C VAL A 69 -35.52 0.51 30.76
N LEU A 70 -36.22 0.40 31.88
CA LEU A 70 -36.35 -0.82 32.67
C LEU A 70 -37.58 -1.59 32.17
N ARG A 71 -37.36 -2.75 31.55
CA ARG A 71 -38.43 -3.65 31.11
C ARG A 71 -38.62 -4.76 32.14
N ILE A 72 -39.82 -4.88 32.67
CA ILE A 72 -40.18 -5.89 33.66
C ILE A 72 -40.76 -7.11 32.94
N SER A 73 -40.56 -8.32 33.49
CA SER A 73 -41.02 -9.59 32.90
C SER A 73 -42.52 -9.68 32.60
N ASP A 74 -43.34 -8.87 33.26
CA ASP A 74 -44.80 -8.81 33.05
C ASP A 74 -45.22 -7.93 31.85
N GLY A 75 -44.26 -7.33 31.14
CA GLY A 75 -44.49 -6.44 30.00
C GLY A 75 -44.58 -4.96 30.36
N SER A 76 -44.54 -4.60 31.65
CA SER A 76 -44.50 -3.20 32.07
C SER A 76 -43.10 -2.58 31.87
N VAL A 77 -43.08 -1.26 31.68
CA VAL A 77 -41.88 -0.51 31.31
C VAL A 77 -41.74 0.73 32.19
N CYS A 78 -40.54 1.01 32.67
CA CYS A 78 -40.21 2.24 33.40
C CYS A 78 -39.07 2.96 32.69
N GLU A 79 -39.32 4.17 32.21
CA GLU A 79 -38.33 5.04 31.59
C GLU A 79 -37.77 6.03 32.61
N LEU A 80 -36.45 6.06 32.77
CA LEU A 80 -35.75 6.95 33.69
C LEU A 80 -34.77 7.84 32.91
N PRO A 81 -34.65 9.13 33.24
CA PRO A 81 -33.65 9.98 32.62
C PRO A 81 -32.24 9.45 32.92
N ALA A 82 -31.39 9.35 31.89
CA ALA A 82 -30.02 8.92 32.07
C ALA A 82 -29.26 9.91 32.95
N SER A 83 -28.76 9.43 34.09
CA SER A 83 -27.88 10.18 34.99
C SER A 83 -26.69 9.33 35.42
N PRO A 84 -25.50 9.93 35.65
CA PRO A 84 -24.33 9.19 36.13
C PRO A 84 -24.58 8.43 37.43
N LEU A 85 -25.41 8.99 38.32
CA LEU A 85 -25.81 8.38 39.60
C LEU A 85 -26.66 7.12 39.38
N LEU A 86 -27.67 7.20 38.50
CA LEU A 86 -28.53 6.05 38.15
C LEU A 86 -27.71 4.90 37.56
N LEU A 87 -26.81 5.21 36.62
CA LEU A 87 -25.94 4.21 35.99
C LEU A 87 -25.00 3.54 36.99
N GLY A 88 -24.48 4.30 37.96
CA GLY A 88 -23.67 3.76 39.06
C GLY A 88 -24.43 2.76 39.93
N ARG A 89 -25.68 3.08 40.31
CA ARG A 89 -26.54 2.20 41.12
C ARG A 89 -26.97 0.94 40.38
N LEU A 90 -27.34 1.06 39.11
CA LEU A 90 -27.70 -0.11 38.27
C LEU A 90 -26.55 -1.12 38.20
N ARG A 91 -25.30 -0.65 38.06
CA ARG A 91 -24.10 -1.50 38.09
C ARG A 91 -23.90 -2.20 39.43
N GLN A 92 -24.12 -1.50 40.55
CA GLN A 92 -24.01 -2.07 41.91
C GLN A 92 -25.10 -3.12 42.19
N SER A 93 -26.31 -2.93 41.65
CA SER A 93 -27.42 -3.88 41.77
C SER A 93 -27.29 -5.12 40.86
N GLY A 94 -26.21 -5.26 40.11
CA GLY A 94 -25.98 -6.43 39.25
C GLY A 94 -26.69 -6.37 37.89
N LEU A 95 -27.38 -5.27 37.58
CA LEU A 95 -27.94 -5.00 36.25
C LEU A 95 -26.80 -4.50 35.34
N LYS A 96 -26.08 -5.44 34.75
CA LYS A 96 -25.01 -5.12 33.79
C LYS A 96 -25.63 -4.76 32.44
N PRO A 97 -25.31 -3.59 31.85
CA PRO A 97 -25.59 -3.36 30.44
C PRO A 97 -24.84 -4.41 29.60
N THR A 98 -25.44 -4.84 28.49
CA THR A 98 -24.88 -5.85 27.59
C THR A 98 -23.52 -5.42 27.04
N VAL A 99 -22.68 -6.41 26.72
CA VAL A 99 -21.25 -6.33 26.34
C VAL A 99 -20.91 -5.30 25.23
N PHE A 100 -21.92 -4.81 24.52
CA PHE A 100 -21.78 -3.90 23.38
C PHE A 100 -21.33 -2.48 23.75
N SER A 101 -21.63 -1.99 24.97
CA SER A 101 -21.28 -0.61 25.38
C SER A 101 -19.79 -0.38 25.64
N VAL A 102 -18.98 -1.44 25.79
CA VAL A 102 -17.52 -1.32 25.98
C VAL A 102 -16.81 -1.08 24.64
N TRP A 103 -17.38 -1.55 23.53
CA TRP A 103 -16.79 -1.42 22.20
C TRP A 103 -17.09 -0.07 21.53
N GLN A 104 -18.16 0.62 21.92
CA GLN A 104 -18.56 1.89 21.28
C GLN A 104 -17.94 3.16 21.89
N GLY A 105 -17.30 3.08 23.06
CA GLY A 105 -16.85 4.28 23.81
C GLY A 105 -15.34 4.50 23.89
N ASP A 106 -14.50 3.50 23.57
CA ASP A 106 -13.06 3.64 23.71
C ASP A 106 -12.40 3.99 22.38
N MET A 107 -12.12 5.29 22.19
CA MET A 107 -11.38 5.82 21.04
C MET A 107 -10.05 5.09 20.83
N ARG A 108 -9.44 4.52 21.89
CA ARG A 108 -8.20 3.75 21.78
C ARG A 108 -8.42 2.44 21.03
N LEU A 109 -9.50 1.72 21.30
CA LEU A 109 -9.84 0.47 20.59
C LEU A 109 -10.14 0.74 19.11
N VAL A 110 -10.84 1.84 18.81
CA VAL A 110 -11.08 2.29 17.43
C VAL A 110 -9.77 2.62 16.72
N LEU A 111 -8.88 3.39 17.36
CA LEU A 111 -7.57 3.72 16.80
C LEU A 111 -6.69 2.46 16.62
N LEU A 112 -6.74 1.51 17.54
CA LEU A 112 -5.99 0.24 17.42
C LEU A 112 -6.51 -0.63 16.28
N THR A 113 -7.82 -0.72 16.08
CA THR A 113 -8.40 -1.47 14.95
C THR A 113 -8.11 -0.80 13.62
N LEU A 114 -8.18 0.53 13.54
CA LEU A 114 -7.78 1.28 12.35
C LEU A 114 -6.28 1.13 12.06
N ALA A 115 -5.43 1.21 13.08
CA ALA A 115 -3.98 1.00 12.94
C ALA A 115 -3.67 -0.42 12.49
N PHE A 116 -4.35 -1.43 13.04
CA PHE A 116 -4.22 -2.82 12.61
C PHE A 116 -4.66 -3.01 11.16
N LEU A 117 -5.81 -2.45 10.77
CA LEU A 117 -6.30 -2.51 9.40
C LEU A 117 -5.31 -1.83 8.43
N ALA A 118 -4.81 -0.66 8.78
CA ALA A 118 -3.81 0.05 7.99
C ALA A 118 -2.50 -0.75 7.88
N ALA A 119 -2.04 -1.36 8.97
CA ALA A 119 -0.87 -2.22 8.98
C ALA A 119 -1.09 -3.47 8.11
N MET A 120 -2.26 -4.10 8.16
CA MET A 120 -2.61 -5.25 7.33
C MET A 120 -2.64 -4.88 5.84
N ILE A 121 -3.25 -3.75 5.49
CA ILE A 121 -3.24 -3.22 4.11
C ILE A 121 -1.80 -2.93 3.67
N ALA A 122 -1.00 -2.30 4.53
CA ALA A 122 0.41 -2.04 4.24
C ALA A 122 1.19 -3.34 4.01
N VAL A 123 1.00 -4.37 4.83
CA VAL A 123 1.65 -5.68 4.65
C VAL A 123 1.22 -6.32 3.33
N LEU A 124 -0.08 -6.31 3.02
CA LEU A 124 -0.58 -6.87 1.76
C LEU A 124 0.02 -6.13 0.55
N TYR A 125 0.05 -4.80 0.60
CA TYR A 125 0.58 -3.97 -0.48
C TYR A 125 2.11 -4.10 -0.63
N LEU A 126 2.85 -4.13 0.48
CA LEU A 126 4.31 -4.14 0.48
C LEU A 126 4.92 -5.53 0.26
N TYR A 127 4.20 -6.62 0.59
CA TYR A 127 4.75 -7.97 0.51
C TYR A 127 3.96 -8.90 -0.40
N ALA A 128 2.63 -8.94 -0.29
CA ALA A 128 1.84 -9.87 -1.10
C ALA A 128 1.81 -9.42 -2.56
N LEU A 129 1.68 -8.12 -2.82
CA LEU A 129 1.60 -7.63 -4.20
C LEU A 129 2.90 -7.84 -5.00
N PRO A 130 4.12 -7.56 -4.45
CA PRO A 130 5.36 -7.91 -5.14
C PRO A 130 5.50 -9.40 -5.40
N LEU A 131 5.09 -10.25 -4.46
CA LEU A 131 5.12 -11.71 -4.64
C LEU A 131 4.20 -12.13 -5.81
N VAL A 132 2.97 -11.60 -5.86
CA VAL A 132 2.04 -11.84 -6.97
C VAL A 132 2.64 -11.34 -8.30
N ALA A 133 3.31 -10.18 -8.30
CA ALA A 133 3.95 -9.66 -9.50
C ALA A 133 5.10 -10.55 -10.00
N GLN A 134 5.94 -11.06 -9.11
CA GLN A 134 7.03 -11.99 -9.43
C GLN A 134 6.50 -13.31 -10.00
N VAL A 135 5.58 -13.96 -9.28
CA VAL A 135 4.98 -15.23 -9.71
C VAL A 135 4.19 -15.04 -11.01
N GLY A 136 3.41 -13.97 -11.11
CA GLY A 136 2.65 -13.63 -12.30
C GLY A 136 3.54 -13.38 -13.52
N ALA A 137 4.65 -12.65 -13.34
CA ALA A 137 5.61 -12.42 -14.42
C ALA A 137 6.26 -13.71 -14.89
N ALA A 138 6.65 -14.61 -13.97
CA ALA A 138 7.21 -15.91 -14.30
C ALA A 138 6.20 -16.82 -15.03
N ALA A 139 4.91 -16.74 -14.69
CA ALA A 139 3.85 -17.53 -15.30
C ALA A 139 3.48 -17.08 -16.73
N VAL A 140 3.79 -15.84 -17.12
CA VAL A 140 3.43 -15.34 -18.46
C VAL A 140 4.29 -16.03 -19.54
N PRO A 141 3.69 -16.66 -20.57
CA PRO A 141 4.44 -17.32 -21.62
C PRO A 141 5.37 -16.36 -22.39
N PRO A 142 6.56 -16.80 -22.84
CA PRO A 142 7.52 -15.95 -23.56
C PRO A 142 6.93 -15.25 -24.79
N GLN A 143 6.02 -15.90 -25.50
CA GLN A 143 5.36 -15.34 -26.69
C GLN A 143 4.46 -14.15 -26.31
N VAL A 144 3.80 -14.21 -25.16
CA VAL A 144 2.95 -13.12 -24.66
C VAL A 144 3.82 -11.95 -24.20
N LYS A 145 4.92 -12.22 -23.46
CA LYS A 145 5.91 -11.21 -23.09
C LYS A 145 6.46 -10.47 -24.33
N ALA A 146 6.81 -11.21 -25.38
CA ALA A 146 7.29 -10.64 -26.64
C ALA A 146 6.24 -9.78 -27.36
N ARG A 147 4.96 -10.19 -27.35
CA ARG A 147 3.87 -9.39 -27.92
C ARG A 147 3.66 -8.09 -27.15
N ILE A 148 3.64 -8.17 -25.81
CA ILE A 148 3.55 -6.99 -24.94
C ILE A 148 4.73 -6.05 -25.23
N GLY A 149 5.96 -6.55 -25.20
CA GLY A 149 7.16 -5.75 -25.49
C GLY A 149 7.13 -5.06 -26.86
N LYS A 150 6.72 -5.79 -27.91
CA LYS A 150 6.58 -5.21 -29.26
C LYS A 150 5.51 -4.12 -29.31
N ALA A 151 4.35 -4.35 -28.68
CA ALA A 151 3.27 -3.38 -28.64
C ALA A 151 3.67 -2.13 -27.83
N THR A 152 4.37 -2.32 -26.72
CA THR A 152 4.89 -1.22 -25.91
C THR A 152 5.93 -0.41 -26.65
N LEU A 153 6.88 -1.05 -27.34
CA LEU A 153 7.86 -0.36 -28.18
C LEU A 153 7.18 0.47 -29.27
N ALA A 154 6.19 -0.09 -29.97
CA ALA A 154 5.43 0.64 -30.98
C ALA A 154 4.70 1.87 -30.41
N ALA A 155 4.12 1.75 -29.21
CA ALA A 155 3.47 2.87 -28.54
C ALA A 155 4.47 3.93 -28.03
N LEU A 156 5.68 3.51 -27.63
CA LEU A 156 6.78 4.43 -27.33
C LEU A 156 7.29 5.15 -28.60
N ASP A 157 7.43 4.45 -29.72
CA ASP A 157 7.80 5.02 -31.03
C ASP A 157 6.75 6.02 -31.54
N ALA A 158 5.48 5.79 -31.24
CA ALA A 158 4.40 6.72 -31.62
C ALA A 158 4.47 8.06 -30.88
N ARG A 159 4.99 8.08 -29.64
CA ARG A 159 4.89 9.24 -28.75
C ARG A 159 6.22 9.89 -28.38
N TRP A 160 7.27 9.10 -28.14
CA TRP A 160 8.56 9.59 -27.64
C TRP A 160 9.74 9.32 -28.57
N PHE A 161 9.71 8.25 -29.37
CA PHE A 161 10.88 7.84 -30.14
C PHE A 161 10.76 8.02 -31.65
N ALA A 162 11.90 8.20 -32.28
CA ALA A 162 12.10 8.19 -33.72
C ALA A 162 13.25 7.24 -34.06
N PRO A 163 13.42 6.86 -35.34
CA PRO A 163 14.60 6.11 -35.77
C PRO A 163 15.90 6.80 -35.32
N THR A 164 16.88 5.99 -34.90
CA THR A 164 18.20 6.48 -34.48
C THR A 164 18.85 7.36 -35.56
N ARG A 165 19.56 8.39 -35.12
CA ARG A 165 20.33 9.32 -35.95
C ARG A 165 21.84 9.11 -35.80
N LEU A 166 22.25 8.10 -35.03
CA LEU A 166 23.67 7.76 -34.87
C LEU A 166 24.26 7.34 -36.23
N PRO A 167 25.54 7.63 -36.50
CA PRO A 167 26.22 7.11 -37.69
C PRO A 167 26.19 5.58 -37.74
N THR A 168 26.06 4.99 -38.93
CA THR A 168 25.96 3.53 -39.11
C THR A 168 27.11 2.77 -38.45
N ALA A 169 28.33 3.28 -38.55
CA ALA A 169 29.50 2.68 -37.90
C ALA A 169 29.35 2.62 -36.37
N GLN A 170 28.77 3.67 -35.76
CA GLN A 170 28.53 3.70 -34.32
C GLN A 170 27.39 2.75 -33.93
N GLN A 171 26.32 2.67 -34.72
CA GLN A 171 25.24 1.71 -34.50
C GLN A 171 25.78 0.27 -34.52
N GLN A 172 26.62 -0.07 -35.50
CA GLN A 172 27.24 -1.39 -35.64
C GLN A 172 28.17 -1.70 -34.46
N ALA A 173 29.01 -0.74 -34.05
CA ALA A 173 29.91 -0.92 -32.91
C ALA A 173 29.14 -1.18 -31.60
N ILE A 174 28.06 -0.44 -31.35
CA ILE A 174 27.21 -0.62 -30.17
C ILE A 174 26.47 -1.96 -30.24
N ALA A 175 25.88 -2.30 -31.39
CA ALA A 175 25.16 -3.56 -31.56
C ALA A 175 26.09 -4.77 -31.38
N GLN A 176 27.26 -4.75 -31.99
CA GLN A 176 28.26 -5.81 -31.83
C GLN A 176 28.70 -5.94 -30.37
N ARG A 177 29.03 -4.83 -29.70
CA ARG A 177 29.41 -4.82 -28.29
C ARG A 177 28.31 -5.40 -27.40
N PHE A 178 27.05 -5.06 -27.68
CA PHE A 178 25.90 -5.59 -26.95
C PHE A 178 25.71 -7.09 -27.18
N ASP A 179 25.84 -7.57 -28.42
CA ASP A 179 25.71 -8.99 -28.74
C ASP A 179 26.80 -9.81 -28.05
N GLU A 180 28.06 -9.35 -28.10
CA GLU A 180 29.20 -9.95 -27.41
C GLU A 180 29.00 -9.99 -25.89
N LEU A 181 28.61 -8.86 -25.30
CA LEU A 181 28.32 -8.74 -23.87
C LEU A 181 27.17 -9.65 -23.45
N SER A 182 26.05 -9.65 -24.19
CA SER A 182 24.88 -10.44 -23.84
C SER A 182 25.12 -11.94 -24.01
N ALA A 183 26.00 -12.34 -24.92
CA ALA A 183 26.37 -13.73 -25.09
C ALA A 183 27.46 -14.20 -24.11
N ALA A 184 28.14 -13.31 -23.39
CA ALA A 184 29.34 -13.62 -22.60
C ALA A 184 29.13 -14.77 -21.58
N SER A 185 27.97 -14.85 -20.94
CA SER A 185 27.68 -15.87 -19.91
C SER A 185 27.06 -17.16 -20.45
N THR A 186 26.40 -17.14 -21.62
CA THR A 186 25.61 -18.29 -22.11
C THR A 186 25.96 -18.75 -23.52
N GLY A 187 26.83 -18.02 -24.22
CA GLY A 187 27.15 -18.21 -25.63
C GLY A 187 26.01 -17.84 -26.59
N LYS A 188 24.88 -17.30 -26.10
CA LYS A 188 23.74 -16.86 -26.91
C LYS A 188 23.26 -15.49 -26.46
N PRO A 189 22.81 -14.63 -27.39
CA PRO A 189 22.28 -13.33 -27.02
C PRO A 189 21.08 -13.45 -26.08
N LEU A 190 21.13 -12.71 -24.97
CA LEU A 190 20.08 -12.76 -23.93
C LEU A 190 18.91 -11.84 -24.23
N ALA A 191 19.12 -10.82 -25.07
CA ALA A 191 18.13 -9.82 -25.45
C ALA A 191 18.46 -9.25 -26.83
N ARG A 192 17.54 -8.46 -27.39
CA ARG A 192 17.77 -7.63 -28.58
C ARG A 192 17.93 -6.17 -28.18
N LEU A 193 18.81 -5.45 -28.85
CA LEU A 193 19.00 -4.00 -28.68
C LEU A 193 18.21 -3.21 -29.73
N GLU A 194 17.56 -2.15 -29.29
CA GLU A 194 16.84 -1.20 -30.13
C GLU A 194 17.39 0.21 -29.89
N LEU A 195 18.05 0.78 -30.90
CA LEU A 195 18.55 2.16 -30.85
C LEU A 195 17.45 3.13 -31.26
N ARG A 196 17.26 4.20 -30.49
CA ARG A 196 16.19 5.18 -30.73
C ARG A 196 16.64 6.61 -30.51
N ALA A 197 16.28 7.51 -31.43
CA ALA A 197 16.34 8.94 -31.18
C ALA A 197 15.13 9.38 -30.35
N VAL A 198 15.29 10.40 -29.52
CA VAL A 198 14.18 11.00 -28.78
C VAL A 198 13.55 12.13 -29.59
N ARG A 199 12.22 12.14 -29.70
CA ARG A 199 11.46 13.23 -30.33
C ARG A 199 11.54 14.51 -29.50
N GLN A 200 11.44 15.64 -30.17
CA GLN A 200 11.42 16.95 -29.53
C GLN A 200 9.98 17.38 -29.19
N GLY A 201 9.84 18.10 -28.08
CA GLY A 201 8.61 18.76 -27.68
C GLY A 201 8.38 20.08 -28.43
N PRO A 202 7.27 20.78 -28.14
CA PRO A 202 6.91 22.05 -28.79
C PRO A 202 7.95 23.17 -28.59
N ASP A 203 8.73 23.08 -27.52
CA ASP A 203 9.82 23.98 -27.14
C ASP A 203 11.18 23.58 -27.75
N GLY A 204 11.23 22.51 -28.55
CA GLY A 204 12.44 21.97 -29.14
C GLY A 204 13.28 21.11 -28.20
N ALA A 205 12.91 20.99 -26.93
CA ALA A 205 13.60 20.15 -25.95
C ALA A 205 13.25 18.66 -26.17
N PRO A 206 14.15 17.70 -25.86
CA PRO A 206 13.82 16.29 -25.93
C PRO A 206 12.64 15.94 -25.00
N LEU A 207 11.66 15.17 -25.49
CA LEU A 207 10.50 14.76 -24.69
C LEU A 207 10.89 13.91 -23.47
N ILE A 208 12.03 13.21 -23.54
CA ILE A 208 12.70 12.53 -22.43
C ILE A 208 14.21 12.74 -22.52
N GLY A 209 14.93 12.67 -21.39
CA GLY A 209 16.39 12.75 -21.40
C GLY A 209 17.09 11.45 -21.84
N PRO A 210 18.44 11.43 -21.81
CA PRO A 210 19.27 10.23 -21.85
C PRO A 210 18.69 9.07 -21.04
N ASN A 211 18.50 7.93 -21.70
CA ASN A 211 17.90 6.76 -21.06
C ASN A 211 18.29 5.44 -21.73
N ALA A 212 18.17 4.37 -20.97
CA ALA A 212 18.12 2.99 -21.44
C ALA A 212 17.04 2.26 -20.62
N PHE A 213 16.30 1.34 -21.23
CA PHE A 213 15.26 0.60 -20.50
C PHE A 213 15.01 -0.78 -21.10
N ALA A 214 14.87 -1.76 -20.21
CA ALA A 214 14.36 -3.08 -20.51
C ALA A 214 12.83 -3.07 -20.76
N LEU A 215 12.40 -3.79 -21.79
CA LEU A 215 11.00 -4.09 -22.08
C LEU A 215 10.71 -5.58 -21.90
N PRO A 216 9.45 -5.98 -21.64
CA PRO A 216 9.04 -7.38 -21.66
C PRO A 216 9.44 -8.07 -22.96
N GLY A 217 9.76 -9.36 -22.88
CA GLY A 217 10.14 -10.13 -24.07
C GLY A 217 11.56 -9.84 -24.58
N ARG A 218 12.48 -9.52 -23.65
CA ARG A 218 13.92 -9.45 -23.88
C ARG A 218 14.36 -8.41 -24.91
N THR A 219 13.84 -7.19 -24.75
CA THR A 219 14.24 -6.04 -25.57
C THR A 219 14.85 -4.99 -24.67
N VAL A 220 16.03 -4.49 -25.02
CA VAL A 220 16.64 -3.31 -24.38
C VAL A 220 16.54 -2.17 -25.39
N VAL A 221 16.06 -1.01 -24.95
CA VAL A 221 16.08 0.20 -25.76
C VAL A 221 17.17 1.11 -25.22
N LEU A 222 17.98 1.67 -26.11
CA LEU A 222 19.02 2.65 -25.80
C LEU A 222 18.79 3.91 -26.61
N THR A 223 18.77 5.07 -25.94
CA THR A 223 18.57 6.34 -26.64
C THR A 223 19.87 6.93 -27.17
N ASP A 224 19.81 7.58 -28.32
CA ASP A 224 20.94 8.33 -28.89
C ASP A 224 21.48 9.39 -27.90
N ALA A 225 20.58 9.97 -27.10
CA ALA A 225 20.93 10.92 -26.06
C ALA A 225 21.80 10.29 -24.96
N MET A 226 21.58 9.02 -24.60
CA MET A 226 22.46 8.30 -23.67
C MET A 226 23.85 8.06 -24.26
N VAL A 227 23.93 7.71 -25.54
CA VAL A 227 25.21 7.55 -26.24
C VAL A 227 25.98 8.87 -26.26
N ALA A 228 25.30 9.98 -26.53
CA ALA A 228 25.90 11.31 -26.51
C ALA A 228 26.35 11.74 -25.10
N GLU A 229 25.53 11.47 -24.07
CA GLU A 229 25.83 11.80 -22.68
C GLU A 229 27.10 11.08 -22.19
N LEU A 230 27.25 9.81 -22.54
CA LEU A 230 28.45 9.02 -22.27
C LEU A 230 29.58 9.27 -23.26
N ARG A 231 29.44 10.29 -24.14
CA ARG A 231 30.46 10.70 -25.14
C ARG A 231 30.91 9.55 -26.05
N GLY A 232 30.03 8.57 -26.30
CA GLY A 232 30.34 7.38 -27.08
C GLY A 232 31.28 6.38 -26.40
N ASP A 233 31.51 6.50 -25.09
CA ASP A 233 32.31 5.56 -24.29
C ASP A 233 31.63 4.19 -24.24
N LEU A 234 32.14 3.24 -25.05
CA LEU A 234 31.55 1.91 -25.19
C LEU A 234 31.62 1.09 -23.90
N ASP A 235 32.60 1.33 -23.02
CA ASP A 235 32.72 0.59 -21.77
C ASP A 235 31.72 1.09 -20.74
N ALA A 236 31.52 2.41 -20.65
CA ALA A 236 30.45 3.00 -19.83
C ALA A 236 29.07 2.57 -20.33
N LEU A 237 28.86 2.56 -21.65
CA LEU A 237 27.63 2.04 -22.27
C LEU A 237 27.44 0.56 -21.98
N SER A 238 28.50 -0.25 -22.04
CA SER A 238 28.44 -1.68 -21.69
C SER A 238 28.01 -1.88 -20.24
N GLY A 239 28.45 -1.02 -19.33
CA GLY A 239 27.98 -1.01 -17.94
C GLY A 239 26.47 -0.80 -17.84
N VAL A 240 25.94 0.25 -18.48
CA VAL A 240 24.49 0.54 -18.52
C VAL A 240 23.71 -0.62 -19.17
N LEU A 241 24.22 -1.17 -20.26
CA LEU A 241 23.56 -2.28 -20.96
C LEU A 241 23.59 -3.59 -20.17
N ALA A 242 24.66 -3.87 -19.41
CA ALA A 242 24.73 -5.00 -18.51
C ALA A 242 23.68 -4.90 -17.39
N HIS A 243 23.47 -3.69 -16.86
CA HIS A 243 22.40 -3.38 -15.90
C HIS A 243 21.01 -3.65 -16.48
N GLU A 244 20.73 -3.14 -17.68
CA GLU A 244 19.45 -3.38 -18.36
C GLU A 244 19.22 -4.87 -18.69
N LEU A 245 20.28 -5.61 -19.02
CA LEU A 245 20.21 -7.06 -19.19
C LEU A 245 19.81 -7.76 -17.89
N GLY A 246 20.27 -7.28 -16.72
CA GLY A 246 19.82 -7.75 -15.42
C GLY A 246 18.31 -7.59 -15.23
N HIS A 247 17.77 -6.41 -15.56
CA HIS A 247 16.32 -6.18 -15.54
C HIS A 247 15.55 -7.10 -16.51
N VAL A 248 16.10 -7.36 -17.70
CA VAL A 248 15.51 -8.29 -18.66
C VAL A 248 15.45 -9.71 -18.08
N LEU A 249 16.55 -10.21 -17.50
CA LEU A 249 16.64 -11.58 -17.02
C LEU A 249 15.74 -11.85 -15.82
N MET A 250 15.61 -10.89 -14.92
CA MET A 250 14.72 -11.00 -13.76
C MET A 250 13.26 -10.66 -14.09
N ASP A 251 12.93 -10.39 -15.37
CA ASP A 251 11.59 -10.00 -15.81
C ASP A 251 11.03 -8.75 -15.08
N HIS A 252 11.90 -7.87 -14.56
CA HIS A 252 11.50 -6.66 -13.83
C HIS A 252 10.50 -5.78 -14.58
N PRO A 253 10.62 -5.53 -15.90
CA PRO A 253 9.61 -4.78 -16.65
C PRO A 253 8.22 -5.42 -16.59
N MET A 254 8.14 -6.75 -16.64
CA MET A 254 6.87 -7.47 -16.57
C MET A 254 6.29 -7.43 -15.15
N GLN A 255 7.14 -7.61 -14.13
CA GLN A 255 6.73 -7.47 -12.74
C GLN A 255 6.15 -6.08 -12.47
N SER A 256 6.80 -5.02 -12.95
CA SER A 256 6.33 -3.65 -12.77
C SER A 256 4.99 -3.38 -13.48
N LEU A 257 4.79 -3.95 -14.67
CA LEU A 257 3.50 -3.87 -15.37
C LEU A 257 2.38 -4.54 -14.58
N ILE A 258 2.64 -5.73 -14.03
CA ILE A 258 1.67 -6.44 -13.19
C ILE A 258 1.37 -5.65 -11.92
N HIS A 259 2.42 -5.17 -11.24
CA HIS A 259 2.29 -4.37 -10.03
C HIS A 259 1.47 -3.09 -10.27
N ALA A 260 1.73 -2.36 -11.37
CA ALA A 260 0.98 -1.18 -11.73
C ALA A 260 -0.49 -1.49 -12.07
N SER A 261 -0.75 -2.62 -12.75
CA SER A 261 -2.12 -3.04 -13.07
C SER A 261 -2.96 -3.34 -11.84
N ALA A 262 -2.34 -3.78 -10.74
CA ALA A 262 -3.05 -4.04 -9.48
C ALA A 262 -3.63 -2.75 -8.86
N GLY A 263 -2.98 -1.60 -9.08
CA GLY A 263 -3.46 -0.29 -8.62
C GLY A 263 -4.69 0.22 -9.39
N THR A 264 -4.85 -0.17 -10.65
CA THR A 264 -6.01 0.17 -11.50
C THR A 264 -7.13 -0.88 -11.45
N GLY A 265 -6.96 -1.92 -10.64
CA GLY A 265 -7.80 -3.11 -10.61
C GLY A 265 -7.11 -4.28 -11.30
N LEU A 266 -6.84 -5.33 -10.52
CA LEU A 266 -6.21 -6.60 -10.93
C LEU A 266 -6.96 -7.35 -12.06
N SER A 267 -8.03 -6.78 -12.59
CA SER A 267 -8.87 -7.33 -13.64
C SER A 267 -8.13 -7.46 -14.97
N ALA A 268 -7.18 -6.59 -15.29
CA ALA A 268 -6.59 -6.59 -16.63
C ALA A 268 -5.75 -7.85 -16.92
N LEU A 269 -4.99 -8.35 -15.94
CA LEU A 269 -4.23 -9.59 -16.09
C LEU A 269 -5.08 -10.85 -15.86
N LEU A 270 -6.02 -10.81 -14.91
CA LEU A 270 -6.86 -11.96 -14.55
C LEU A 270 -8.01 -12.20 -15.53
N LEU A 271 -8.51 -11.16 -16.21
CA LEU A 271 -9.60 -11.23 -17.20
C LEU A 271 -9.10 -11.04 -18.65
N GLY A 272 -7.79 -10.88 -18.88
CA GLY A 272 -7.22 -10.83 -20.23
C GLY A 272 -7.38 -9.49 -20.98
N ASP A 273 -7.52 -8.36 -20.28
CA ASP A 273 -7.48 -7.01 -20.87
C ASP A 273 -6.04 -6.57 -21.20
N LEU A 274 -5.43 -7.30 -22.15
CA LEU A 274 -4.16 -6.94 -22.75
C LEU A 274 -4.18 -5.53 -23.40
N PRO A 275 -5.29 -5.08 -24.05
CA PRO A 275 -5.36 -3.72 -24.60
C PRO A 275 -5.15 -2.62 -23.55
N GLY A 276 -5.80 -2.72 -22.37
CA GLY A 276 -5.63 -1.76 -21.29
C GLY A 276 -4.21 -1.72 -20.71
N LEU A 277 -3.57 -2.90 -20.58
CA LEU A 277 -2.18 -3.01 -20.14
C LEU A 277 -1.23 -2.35 -21.15
N VAL A 278 -1.42 -2.62 -22.45
CA VAL A 278 -0.60 -2.05 -23.52
C VAL A 278 -0.76 -0.53 -23.63
N ALA A 279 -1.95 0.00 -23.39
CA ALA A 279 -2.20 1.44 -23.47
C ALA A 279 -1.48 2.24 -22.35
N THR A 280 -1.35 1.64 -21.16
CA THR A 280 -0.75 2.29 -19.98
C THR A 280 0.76 2.02 -19.85
N ALA A 281 1.24 0.90 -20.40
CA ALA A 281 2.65 0.49 -20.34
C ALA A 281 3.66 1.58 -20.75
N PRO A 282 3.50 2.33 -21.86
CA PRO A 282 4.51 3.28 -22.34
C PRO A 282 4.79 4.41 -21.34
N ALA A 283 3.73 5.02 -20.80
CA ALA A 283 3.85 6.10 -19.82
C ALA A 283 4.46 5.59 -18.51
N LEU A 284 4.08 4.37 -18.10
CA LEU A 284 4.67 3.71 -16.95
C LEU A 284 6.16 3.47 -17.18
N LEU A 285 6.57 2.81 -18.27
CA LEU A 285 7.97 2.43 -18.56
C LEU A 285 8.92 3.62 -18.65
N VAL A 286 8.46 4.74 -19.22
CA VAL A 286 9.26 5.99 -19.24
C VAL A 286 9.46 6.57 -17.84
N GLN A 287 8.50 6.37 -16.93
CA GLN A 287 8.52 6.87 -15.55
C GLN A 287 8.86 5.79 -14.52
N LEU A 288 9.25 4.59 -14.97
CA LEU A 288 9.44 3.45 -14.09
C LEU A 288 10.58 3.75 -13.12
N ARG A 289 10.34 3.39 -11.88
CA ARG A 289 11.36 3.41 -10.84
C ARG A 289 11.34 2.02 -10.21
N TYR A 290 12.44 1.29 -10.36
CA TYR A 290 12.50 -0.03 -9.75
C TYR A 290 12.71 0.09 -8.24
N GLY A 291 12.21 -0.92 -7.52
CA GLY A 291 12.46 -1.04 -6.09
C GLY A 291 13.93 -1.34 -5.80
N ARG A 292 14.38 -1.08 -4.57
CA ARG A 292 15.79 -1.28 -4.18
C ARG A 292 16.30 -2.70 -4.44
N ALA A 293 15.47 -3.71 -4.18
CA ALA A 293 15.82 -5.11 -4.43
C ALA A 293 16.06 -5.39 -5.92
N ALA A 294 15.17 -4.91 -6.80
CA ALA A 294 15.30 -5.08 -8.24
C ALA A 294 16.55 -4.36 -8.80
N GLU A 295 16.90 -3.19 -8.28
CA GLU A 295 18.16 -2.51 -8.63
C GLU A 295 19.39 -3.29 -8.16
N GLN A 296 19.37 -3.84 -6.94
CA GLN A 296 20.49 -4.66 -6.43
C GLN A 296 20.66 -5.96 -7.22
N GLU A 297 19.57 -6.62 -7.61
CA GLU A 297 19.61 -7.80 -8.47
C GLU A 297 20.20 -7.49 -9.85
N ALA A 298 19.79 -6.36 -10.45
CA ALA A 298 20.32 -5.90 -11.73
C ALA A 298 21.81 -5.51 -11.63
N ASP A 299 22.22 -4.80 -10.58
CA ASP A 299 23.62 -4.44 -10.35
C ASP A 299 24.50 -5.68 -10.10
N THR A 300 23.99 -6.67 -9.34
CA THR A 300 24.72 -7.92 -9.06
C THR A 300 24.95 -8.69 -10.36
N PHE A 301 23.89 -8.82 -11.17
CA PHE A 301 24.02 -9.45 -12.48
C PHE A 301 24.97 -8.68 -13.39
N ALA A 302 24.87 -7.35 -13.43
CA ALA A 302 25.73 -6.50 -14.25
C ALA A 302 27.20 -6.63 -13.84
N HIS A 303 27.48 -6.63 -12.53
CA HIS A 303 28.81 -6.86 -11.99
C HIS A 303 29.41 -8.17 -12.51
N ASP A 304 28.69 -9.27 -12.32
CA ASP A 304 29.19 -10.60 -12.69
C ASP A 304 29.35 -10.74 -14.21
N LEU A 305 28.41 -10.20 -14.99
CA LEU A 305 28.49 -10.22 -16.45
C LEU A 305 29.68 -9.41 -16.97
N LEU A 306 29.91 -8.21 -16.42
CA LEU A 306 31.03 -7.36 -16.81
C LEU A 306 32.36 -8.04 -16.46
N CYS A 307 32.45 -8.69 -15.30
CA CYS A 307 33.61 -9.48 -14.91
C CYS A 307 33.88 -10.64 -15.87
N ILE A 308 32.85 -11.41 -16.23
CA ILE A 308 32.96 -12.51 -17.21
C ILE A 308 33.42 -11.97 -18.58
N TYR A 309 32.90 -10.81 -18.97
CA TYR A 309 33.25 -10.16 -20.23
C TYR A 309 34.64 -9.49 -20.22
N GLY A 310 35.27 -9.34 -19.04
CA GLY A 310 36.57 -8.70 -18.89
C GLY A 310 36.53 -7.16 -18.84
N LEU A 311 35.37 -6.57 -18.55
CA LEU A 311 35.22 -5.14 -18.31
C LEU A 311 35.12 -4.83 -16.82
N GLN A 312 35.66 -3.68 -16.41
CA GLN A 312 35.63 -3.24 -15.02
C GLN A 312 34.21 -2.82 -14.61
N PRO A 313 33.56 -3.48 -13.63
CA PRO A 313 32.21 -3.12 -13.19
C PRO A 313 32.11 -1.70 -12.62
N SER A 314 33.23 -1.15 -12.15
CA SER A 314 33.33 0.21 -11.61
C SER A 314 32.91 1.28 -12.62
N ARG A 315 32.95 0.98 -13.93
CA ARG A 315 32.49 1.89 -14.99
C ARG A 315 31.00 2.19 -14.87
N LEU A 316 30.18 1.22 -14.46
CA LEU A 316 28.77 1.46 -14.15
C LEU A 316 28.61 2.30 -12.87
N ALA A 317 29.45 2.06 -11.85
CA ALA A 317 29.44 2.86 -10.63
C ALA A 317 29.73 4.35 -10.91
N ASP A 318 30.65 4.61 -11.85
CA ASP A 318 31.01 5.97 -12.26
C ASP A 318 29.87 6.67 -13.01
N VAL A 319 29.10 5.93 -13.83
CA VAL A 319 27.87 6.45 -14.45
C VAL A 319 26.80 6.76 -13.40
N LEU A 320 26.60 5.88 -12.42
CA LEU A 320 25.61 6.08 -11.35
C LEU A 320 25.95 7.26 -10.45
N LEU A 321 27.23 7.49 -10.19
CA LEU A 321 27.72 8.55 -9.31
C LEU A 321 28.14 9.82 -10.05
N ALA A 322 27.98 9.86 -11.38
CA ALA A 322 28.34 11.02 -12.18
C ALA A 322 27.66 12.28 -11.60
N PRO A 323 28.44 13.32 -11.25
CA PRO A 323 27.89 14.52 -10.62
C PRO A 323 26.84 15.14 -11.53
N LYS A 324 25.77 15.69 -10.95
CA LYS A 324 24.64 16.32 -11.66
C LYS A 324 25.00 17.59 -12.46
N GLY A 325 26.28 17.87 -12.72
CA GLY A 325 26.76 19.14 -13.25
C GLY A 325 27.71 18.98 -14.44
N ALA A 326 27.13 18.97 -15.65
CA ALA A 326 27.80 19.40 -16.89
C ALA A 326 26.79 19.88 -17.96
N SER A 327 25.51 19.54 -17.82
CA SER A 327 24.40 20.30 -18.40
C SER A 327 23.17 20.12 -17.51
N ASP A 328 22.39 21.18 -17.31
CA ASP A 328 21.30 21.28 -16.32
C ASP A 328 20.06 20.40 -16.64
N SER A 329 20.19 19.32 -17.42
CA SER A 329 19.03 18.51 -17.84
C SER A 329 19.24 17.05 -18.29
N ALA A 330 20.45 16.50 -18.44
CA ALA A 330 20.62 15.27 -19.26
C ALA A 330 20.80 13.92 -18.49
N LEU A 331 21.77 13.73 -17.60
CA LEU A 331 21.84 12.56 -16.69
C LEU A 331 20.63 12.31 -15.74
N PRO A 332 19.77 13.30 -15.37
CA PRO A 332 18.70 13.08 -14.40
C PRO A 332 17.67 12.03 -14.79
N THR A 333 17.49 11.71 -16.07
CA THR A 333 16.38 10.83 -16.50
C THR A 333 16.68 9.36 -16.22
N PHE A 334 17.85 8.84 -16.62
CA PHE A 334 18.29 7.50 -16.22
C PHE A 334 18.42 7.37 -14.70
N LEU A 335 18.96 8.39 -14.01
CA LEU A 335 19.08 8.38 -12.55
C LEU A 335 17.73 8.57 -11.82
N ARG A 336 16.67 9.00 -12.51
CA ARG A 336 15.30 9.04 -11.94
C ARG A 336 14.70 7.64 -11.90
N SER A 337 14.90 6.85 -12.97
CA SER A 337 14.47 5.46 -13.03
C SER A 337 15.36 4.53 -12.20
N HIS A 338 16.67 4.80 -12.17
CA HIS A 338 17.69 4.06 -11.43
C HIS A 338 18.36 4.96 -10.38
N PRO A 339 17.71 5.23 -9.23
CA PRO A 339 18.24 6.13 -8.23
C PRO A 339 19.58 5.64 -7.67
N PRO A 340 20.63 6.49 -7.64
CA PRO A 340 21.93 6.10 -7.14
C PRO A 340 21.89 5.83 -5.63
N ASN A 341 22.71 4.89 -5.19
CA ASN A 341 22.88 4.52 -3.79
C ASN A 341 24.36 4.16 -3.55
N ALA A 342 24.93 4.61 -2.42
CA ALA A 342 26.31 4.32 -2.05
C ALA A 342 26.58 2.81 -1.95
N GLU A 343 25.61 2.03 -1.47
CA GLU A 343 25.72 0.58 -1.36
C GLU A 343 25.82 -0.09 -2.75
N ARG A 344 25.04 0.39 -3.72
CA ARG A 344 25.07 -0.07 -5.12
C ARG A 344 26.41 0.21 -5.77
N ALA A 345 26.92 1.44 -5.59
CA ALA A 345 28.24 1.80 -6.11
C ALA A 345 29.36 1.00 -5.43
N ALA A 346 29.22 0.67 -4.15
CA ALA A 346 30.18 -0.18 -3.44
C ALA A 346 30.16 -1.62 -3.98
N LEU A 347 28.98 -2.19 -4.28
CA LEU A 347 28.84 -3.49 -4.94
C LEU A 347 29.57 -3.51 -6.29
N LEU A 348 29.34 -2.50 -7.12
CA LEU A 348 29.93 -2.38 -8.46
C LEU A 348 31.44 -2.05 -8.46
N ARG A 349 32.01 -1.69 -7.31
CA ARG A 349 33.46 -1.46 -7.16
C ARG A 349 34.20 -2.63 -6.51
N ARG A 350 33.50 -3.73 -6.24
CA ARG A 350 34.17 -4.95 -5.80
C ARG A 350 35.05 -5.46 -6.93
N ASP A 351 36.17 -6.07 -6.57
CA ASP A 351 37.03 -6.72 -7.54
C ASP A 351 36.28 -7.90 -8.15
N CYS A 352 36.47 -8.10 -9.45
CA CYS A 352 36.06 -9.33 -10.10
C CYS A 352 36.77 -10.49 -9.41
N ALA A 353 36.00 -11.41 -8.83
CA ALA A 353 36.57 -12.64 -8.30
C ALA A 353 37.26 -13.35 -9.48
N LEU A 354 38.59 -13.46 -9.42
CA LEU A 354 39.37 -14.23 -10.37
C LEU A 354 38.86 -15.68 -10.31
N GLY A 355 38.17 -16.10 -11.38
CA GLY A 355 37.72 -17.47 -11.58
C GLY A 355 38.88 -18.41 -11.86
#